data_AF-A0A959YXH0-F1
#
_entry.id   AF-A0A959YXH0-F1
#
_cell.length_a   1.000
_cell.length_b   1.000
_cell.length_c   1.000
_cell.angle_alpha   90.00
_cell.angle_beta   90.00
_cell.angle_gamma   90.00
#
_symmetry.space_group_name_H-M   'P 1'
#
loop_
_entity.id
_entity.type
_entity.pdbx_description
1 polymer ?
#
loop_
_entity_poly.entity_id
_entity_poly.type
_entity_poly.pdbx_seq_one_letter_code
_entity_poly.pdbx_strand_id
1 'polypeptide(L)'
;MFDNTKRTELSELGEFGLIEHLASRIELEQPSSIKGIGDDAAVIDPQGLHQVVTTDLLLEGVHFDLGYVPLKHLGYKAIVVNLSDVYAMNATPRQVTVALGLSNRFPLEAVEELYEGMLLACTKYGVDLVGGDTSSSNSGLVISITAIGAAPKEEVVYRNGAREHDLLVVSGDLGGAYMGLQVLEREKAVFKETG
;
A
#
# COMPACT_ATOMS: atom_id res chain seq x y z
N MET A 1 28.21 -35.29 1.92
CA MET A 1 26.86 -34.71 2.08
C MET A 1 26.63 -33.80 0.88
N PHE A 2 25.94 -34.30 -0.14
CA PHE A 2 25.55 -33.49 -1.30
C PHE A 2 24.08 -33.15 -1.13
N ASP A 3 23.79 -32.08 -0.42
CA ASP A 3 22.46 -31.48 -0.47
C ASP A 3 22.47 -30.50 -1.65
N ASN A 4 22.22 -31.04 -2.84
CA ASN A 4 22.08 -30.26 -4.06
C ASN A 4 20.59 -30.01 -4.31
N THR A 5 19.90 -29.47 -3.32
CA THR A 5 18.59 -28.85 -3.52
C THR A 5 18.84 -27.59 -4.34
N LYS A 6 18.48 -27.62 -5.62
CA LYS A 6 18.50 -26.44 -6.49
C LYS A 6 17.69 -25.34 -5.79
N ARG A 7 18.38 -24.28 -5.34
CA ARG A 7 17.76 -23.09 -4.77
C ARG A 7 17.02 -22.36 -5.88
N THR A 8 15.73 -22.10 -5.69
CA THR A 8 14.93 -21.25 -6.57
C THR A 8 15.11 -19.81 -6.13
N GLU A 9 15.61 -18.96 -7.02
CA GLU A 9 15.71 -17.52 -6.76
C GLU A 9 14.34 -16.85 -6.93
N LEU A 10 14.03 -15.84 -6.12
CA LEU A 10 12.71 -15.17 -6.17
C LEU A 10 12.44 -14.49 -7.52
N SER A 11 13.48 -14.08 -8.23
CA SER A 11 13.38 -13.52 -9.58
C SER A 11 12.81 -14.49 -10.60
N GLU A 12 12.90 -15.80 -10.37
CA GLU A 12 12.31 -16.82 -11.25
C GLU A 12 10.78 -16.88 -11.11
N LEU A 13 10.24 -16.54 -9.93
CA LEU A 13 8.80 -16.53 -9.65
C LEU A 13 8.16 -15.17 -9.97
N GLY A 14 8.91 -14.08 -9.76
CA GLY A 14 8.35 -12.73 -9.76
C GLY A 14 7.40 -12.52 -8.56
N GLU A 15 6.83 -11.31 -8.47
CA GLU A 15 5.95 -10.93 -7.36
C GLU A 15 4.67 -11.77 -7.32
N PHE A 16 3.88 -11.78 -8.40
CA PHE A 16 2.61 -12.51 -8.45
C PHE A 16 2.82 -14.02 -8.30
N GLY A 17 3.85 -14.60 -8.90
CA GLY A 17 4.15 -16.02 -8.75
C GLY A 17 4.57 -16.39 -7.33
N LEU A 18 5.27 -15.50 -6.60
CA LEU A 18 5.56 -15.68 -5.19
C LEU A 18 4.30 -15.59 -4.33
N ILE A 19 3.44 -14.59 -4.57
CA ILE A 19 2.17 -14.44 -3.85
C ILE A 19 1.30 -15.68 -4.04
N GLU A 20 1.12 -16.16 -5.28
CA GLU A 20 0.39 -17.38 -5.60
C GLU A 20 1.00 -18.61 -4.90
N HIS A 21 2.33 -18.74 -4.93
CA HIS A 21 3.02 -19.84 -4.25
C HIS A 21 2.76 -19.87 -2.75
N LEU A 22 2.80 -18.70 -2.09
CA LEU A 22 2.52 -18.58 -0.66
C LEU A 22 1.03 -18.79 -0.35
N ALA A 23 0.16 -18.16 -1.12
CA ALA A 23 -1.29 -18.24 -0.97
C ALA A 23 -1.82 -19.68 -1.13
N SER A 24 -1.20 -20.49 -1.99
CA SER A 24 -1.59 -21.89 -2.23
C SER A 24 -1.58 -22.78 -0.98
N ARG A 25 -0.93 -22.35 0.10
CA ARG A 25 -0.82 -23.09 1.36
C ARG A 25 -1.66 -22.51 2.50
N ILE A 26 -2.43 -21.46 2.24
CA ILE A 26 -3.18 -20.73 3.26
C ILE A 26 -4.65 -21.07 3.11
N GLU A 27 -5.23 -21.69 4.14
CA GLU A 27 -6.66 -21.98 4.24
C GLU A 27 -7.30 -21.05 5.29
N LEU A 28 -8.45 -20.46 4.97
CA LEU A 28 -9.20 -19.62 5.90
C LEU A 28 -10.08 -20.50 6.79
N GLU A 29 -9.76 -20.60 8.08
CA GLU A 29 -10.51 -21.41 9.04
C GLU A 29 -11.58 -20.63 9.80
N GLN A 30 -11.42 -19.31 9.92
CA GLN A 30 -12.32 -18.47 10.70
C GLN A 30 -13.58 -18.13 9.89
N PRO A 31 -14.80 -18.39 10.41
CA PRO A 31 -16.04 -18.10 9.69
C PRO A 31 -16.24 -16.61 9.36
N SER A 32 -15.58 -15.72 10.11
CA SER A 32 -15.59 -14.27 9.85
C SER A 32 -14.64 -13.86 8.72
N SER A 33 -13.76 -14.74 8.22
CA SER A 33 -12.88 -14.43 7.09
C SER A 33 -13.59 -14.74 5.76
N ILE A 34 -14.16 -13.72 5.14
CA ILE A 34 -14.99 -13.85 3.92
C ILE A 34 -14.14 -13.92 2.66
N LYS A 35 -13.07 -13.11 2.58
CA LYS A 35 -12.14 -13.06 1.44
C LYS A 35 -10.71 -12.88 1.95
N GLY A 36 -9.79 -13.71 1.45
CA GLY A 36 -8.36 -13.68 1.77
C GLY A 36 -7.52 -13.15 0.62
N ILE A 37 -6.30 -13.68 0.50
CA ILE A 37 -5.30 -13.28 -0.51
C ILE A 37 -5.85 -13.42 -1.94
N GLY A 38 -5.54 -12.46 -2.81
CA GLY A 38 -5.90 -12.49 -4.25
C GLY A 38 -6.90 -11.42 -4.70
N ASP A 39 -7.18 -10.42 -3.88
CA ASP A 39 -7.93 -9.20 -4.22
C ASP A 39 -7.18 -7.96 -3.72
N ASP A 40 -7.73 -6.75 -3.94
CA ASP A 40 -7.17 -5.49 -3.41
C ASP A 40 -7.09 -5.47 -1.87
N ALA A 41 -7.96 -6.22 -1.20
CA ALA A 41 -8.03 -6.26 0.26
C ALA A 41 -8.70 -7.54 0.77
N ALA A 42 -8.39 -7.91 2.01
CA ALA A 42 -9.10 -8.97 2.72
C ALA A 42 -10.46 -8.47 3.23
N VAL A 43 -11.45 -9.37 3.31
CA VAL A 43 -12.78 -9.05 3.85
C VAL A 43 -13.04 -9.88 5.11
N ILE A 44 -13.35 -9.20 6.22
CA ILE A 44 -13.58 -9.77 7.54
C ILE A 44 -14.95 -9.32 8.05
N ASP A 45 -15.85 -10.24 8.41
CA ASP A 45 -17.20 -9.93 8.90
C ASP A 45 -17.38 -10.35 10.37
N PRO A 46 -17.22 -9.43 11.33
CA PRO A 46 -17.69 -9.63 12.69
C PRO A 46 -19.16 -9.17 12.82
N GLN A 47 -20.11 -10.05 12.48
CA GLN A 47 -21.55 -9.91 12.79
C GLN A 47 -22.30 -8.77 12.07
N GLY A 48 -22.19 -8.66 10.74
CA GLY A 48 -23.15 -7.93 9.90
C GLY A 48 -22.61 -6.69 9.19
N LEU A 49 -21.32 -6.38 9.34
CA LEU A 49 -20.61 -5.38 8.54
C LEU A 49 -19.31 -5.98 8.02
N HIS A 50 -19.17 -6.05 6.71
CA HIS A 50 -17.95 -6.54 6.08
C HIS A 50 -16.87 -5.46 6.19
N GLN A 51 -15.82 -5.75 6.95
CA GLN A 51 -14.62 -4.95 7.03
C GLN A 51 -13.70 -5.30 5.88
N VAL A 52 -13.16 -4.29 5.23
CA VAL A 52 -12.15 -4.42 4.18
C VAL A 52 -10.81 -3.99 4.77
N VAL A 53 -9.77 -4.82 4.63
CA VAL A 53 -8.45 -4.57 5.20
C VAL A 53 -7.38 -4.74 4.12
N THR A 54 -6.65 -3.67 3.82
CA THR A 54 -5.47 -3.70 2.95
C THR A 54 -4.23 -3.24 3.73
N THR A 55 -3.06 -3.67 3.28
CA THR A 55 -1.77 -3.23 3.81
C THR A 55 -0.77 -3.08 2.68
N ASP A 56 -0.23 -1.88 2.50
CA ASP A 56 0.85 -1.62 1.55
C ASP A 56 2.15 -1.19 2.23
N LEU A 57 3.26 -1.57 1.59
CA LEU A 57 4.60 -1.10 1.92
C LEU A 57 5.07 -0.04 0.93
N LEU A 58 5.55 1.09 1.45
CA LEU A 58 6.32 2.07 0.72
C LEU A 58 7.76 2.06 1.24
N LEU A 59 8.65 1.58 0.38
CA LEU A 59 10.08 1.45 0.63
C LEU A 59 10.85 2.55 -0.10
N GLU A 60 11.73 3.25 0.62
CA GLU A 60 12.65 4.22 0.03
C GLU A 60 13.53 3.56 -1.04
N GLY A 61 13.71 4.24 -2.18
CA GLY A 61 14.47 3.73 -3.33
C GLY A 61 13.69 2.74 -4.21
N VAL A 62 12.49 2.34 -3.80
CA VAL A 62 11.59 1.50 -4.61
C VAL A 62 10.32 2.27 -4.98
N HIS A 63 9.63 2.84 -3.98
CA HIS A 63 8.31 3.48 -4.15
C HIS A 63 8.37 5.02 -4.12
N PHE A 64 9.45 5.57 -3.58
CA PHE A 64 9.73 7.00 -3.50
C PHE A 64 11.23 7.25 -3.36
N ASP A 65 11.64 8.49 -3.65
CA ASP A 65 13.00 8.96 -3.48
C ASP A 65 12.98 10.29 -2.72
N LEU A 66 13.72 10.36 -1.61
CA LEU A 66 13.74 11.54 -0.75
C LEU A 66 14.53 12.71 -1.35
N GLY A 67 15.25 12.50 -2.45
CA GLY A 67 15.91 13.56 -3.20
C GLY A 67 14.93 14.47 -3.95
N TYR A 68 13.69 14.01 -4.21
CA TYR A 68 12.69 14.80 -4.92
C TYR A 68 11.25 14.67 -4.40
N VAL A 69 10.98 13.81 -3.41
CA VAL A 69 9.66 13.71 -2.76
C VAL A 69 9.73 14.37 -1.37
N PRO A 70 9.10 15.53 -1.17
CA PRO A 70 8.99 16.15 0.15
C PRO A 70 8.21 15.25 1.11
N LEU A 71 8.61 15.23 2.38
CA LEU A 71 8.07 14.30 3.39
C LEU A 71 6.57 14.50 3.62
N LYS A 72 6.10 15.75 3.63
CA LYS A 72 4.66 16.03 3.74
C LYS A 72 3.85 15.43 2.59
N HIS A 73 4.37 15.49 1.37
CA HIS A 73 3.72 14.88 0.20
C HIS A 73 3.80 13.35 0.26
N LEU A 74 4.92 12.80 0.73
CA LEU A 74 5.07 11.37 0.95
C LEU A 74 4.06 10.84 1.97
N GLY A 75 3.88 11.54 3.10
CA GLY A 75 2.91 11.17 4.13
C GLY A 75 1.48 11.21 3.60
N TYR A 76 1.14 12.24 2.84
CA TYR A 76 -0.17 12.32 2.17
C TYR A 76 -0.38 11.16 1.19
N LYS A 77 0.62 10.86 0.34
CA LYS A 77 0.58 9.74 -0.61
C LYS A 77 0.44 8.40 0.10
N ALA A 78 1.14 8.20 1.22
CA ALA A 78 1.13 6.94 1.99
C ALA A 78 -0.26 6.55 2.48
N ILE A 79 -1.04 7.53 2.95
CA ILE A 79 -2.43 7.28 3.34
C ILE A 79 -3.28 7.02 2.09
N VAL A 80 -3.24 7.92 1.11
CA VAL A 80 -4.17 7.89 -0.03
C VAL A 80 -4.04 6.62 -0.87
N VAL A 81 -2.83 6.08 -1.05
CA VAL A 81 -2.65 4.85 -1.81
C VAL A 81 -3.39 3.68 -1.16
N ASN A 82 -3.34 3.55 0.16
CA ASN A 82 -4.05 2.49 0.89
C ASN A 82 -5.58 2.73 0.94
N LEU A 83 -6.01 4.00 0.99
CA LEU A 83 -7.44 4.30 0.88
C LEU A 83 -7.99 3.93 -0.50
N SER A 84 -7.17 4.01 -1.55
CA SER A 84 -7.56 3.68 -2.92
C SER A 84 -8.05 2.24 -3.05
N ASP A 85 -7.38 1.27 -2.41
CA ASP A 85 -7.78 -0.14 -2.43
C ASP A 85 -9.14 -0.35 -1.75
N VAL A 86 -9.36 0.32 -0.61
CA VAL A 86 -10.63 0.26 0.10
C VAL A 86 -11.77 0.82 -0.78
N TYR A 87 -11.51 1.93 -1.47
CA TYR A 87 -12.48 2.48 -2.43
C TYR A 87 -12.68 1.58 -3.66
N ALA A 88 -11.64 0.90 -4.14
CA ALA A 88 -11.74 -0.05 -5.26
C ALA A 88 -12.68 -1.22 -4.93
N MET A 89 -12.76 -1.60 -3.65
CA MET A 89 -13.69 -2.60 -3.11
C MET A 89 -15.09 -2.04 -2.80
N ASN A 90 -15.39 -0.80 -3.19
CA ASN A 90 -16.62 -0.06 -2.90
C ASN A 90 -16.92 0.04 -1.39
N ALA A 91 -15.87 0.11 -0.56
CA ALA A 91 -15.99 0.30 0.88
C ALA A 91 -15.65 1.73 1.29
N THR A 92 -16.18 2.14 2.44
CA THR A 92 -15.85 3.43 3.05
C THR A 92 -14.70 3.24 4.04
N PRO A 93 -13.52 3.85 3.82
CA PRO A 93 -12.43 3.80 4.79
C PRO A 93 -12.82 4.46 6.11
N ARG A 94 -12.32 3.92 7.22
CA ARG A 94 -12.66 4.38 8.57
C ARG A 94 -11.44 4.61 9.43
N GLN A 95 -10.49 3.68 9.42
CA GLN A 95 -9.27 3.77 10.22
C GLN A 95 -8.03 3.40 9.41
N VAL A 96 -6.89 3.91 9.85
CA VAL A 96 -5.57 3.47 9.43
C VAL A 96 -4.65 3.23 10.62
N THR A 97 -3.73 2.28 10.48
CA THR A 97 -2.55 2.17 11.35
C THR A 97 -1.28 2.41 10.54
N VAL A 98 -0.26 2.99 11.19
CA VAL A 98 0.99 3.38 10.54
C VAL A 98 2.17 2.68 11.22
N ALA A 99 2.84 1.78 10.52
CA ALA A 99 4.11 1.21 10.97
C ALA A 99 5.29 1.88 10.22
N LEU A 100 6.24 2.43 10.98
CA LEU A 100 7.40 3.14 10.44
C LEU A 100 8.71 2.44 10.80
N GLY A 101 9.54 2.20 9.80
CA GLY A 101 10.96 1.88 9.97
C GLY A 101 11.79 3.12 9.66
N LEU A 102 12.53 3.62 10.65
CA LEU A 102 13.33 4.85 10.53
C LEU A 102 14.81 4.57 10.75
N SER A 103 15.67 5.06 9.85
CA SER A 103 17.11 5.09 10.10
C SER A 103 17.49 6.28 11.00
N ASN A 104 18.62 6.20 11.69
CA ASN A 104 19.11 7.23 12.61
C ASN A 104 19.42 8.60 11.97
N ARG A 105 19.37 8.73 10.63
CA ARG A 105 19.57 10.00 9.93
C ARG A 105 18.36 10.94 9.97
N PHE A 106 17.18 10.44 10.32
CA PHE A 106 15.97 11.25 10.35
C PHE A 106 15.86 12.00 11.67
N PRO A 107 15.83 13.34 11.65
CA PRO A 107 15.53 14.13 12.83
C PRO A 107 14.02 14.06 13.14
N LEU A 108 13.63 14.50 14.35
CA LEU A 108 12.23 14.51 14.78
C LEU A 108 11.35 15.30 13.81
N GLU A 109 11.83 16.47 13.38
CA GLU A 109 11.10 17.41 12.52
C GLU A 109 10.75 16.77 11.17
N ALA A 110 11.60 15.88 10.65
CA ALA A 110 11.31 15.14 9.43
C ALA A 110 10.16 14.13 9.62
N VAL A 111 10.10 13.48 10.78
CA VAL A 111 9.01 12.56 11.13
C VAL A 111 7.72 13.35 11.36
N GLU A 112 7.79 14.49 12.02
CA GLU A 112 6.64 15.39 12.20
C GLU A 112 6.09 15.87 10.85
N GLU A 113 6.95 16.30 9.93
CA GLU A 113 6.53 16.72 8.59
C GLU A 113 5.85 15.57 7.81
N LEU A 114 6.38 14.35 7.92
CA LEU A 114 5.76 13.16 7.34
C LEU A 114 4.34 12.94 7.91
N TYR A 115 4.20 13.01 9.25
CA TYR A 115 2.90 12.86 9.92
C TYR A 115 1.93 13.99 9.61
N GLU A 116 2.39 15.24 9.43
CA GLU A 116 1.54 16.33 8.98
C GLU A 116 0.88 16.00 7.64
N GLY A 117 1.63 15.39 6.72
CA GLY A 117 1.12 14.88 5.45
C GLY A 117 0.04 13.82 5.62
N MET A 118 0.31 12.84 6.49
CA MET A 118 -0.63 11.75 6.79
C MET A 118 -1.92 12.30 7.41
N LEU A 119 -1.80 13.15 8.44
CA LEU A 119 -2.94 13.75 9.14
C LEU A 119 -3.77 14.64 8.21
N LEU A 120 -3.14 15.34 7.27
CA LEU A 120 -3.84 16.10 6.24
C LEU A 120 -4.67 15.19 5.33
N ALA A 121 -4.13 14.03 4.93
CA ALA A 121 -4.90 13.04 4.17
C ALA A 121 -6.06 12.49 5.01
N CYS A 122 -5.79 12.04 6.24
CA CYS A 122 -6.80 11.56 7.18
C CYS A 122 -7.96 12.55 7.36
N THR A 123 -7.65 13.83 7.58
CA THR A 123 -8.66 14.90 7.74
C THR A 123 -9.48 15.09 6.46
N LYS A 124 -8.82 15.08 5.29
CA LYS A 124 -9.51 15.29 4.00
C LYS A 124 -10.46 14.15 3.65
N TYR A 125 -10.12 12.90 3.99
CA TYR A 125 -10.92 11.72 3.66
C TYR A 125 -11.81 11.23 4.81
N GLY A 126 -11.75 11.88 5.98
CA GLY A 126 -12.57 11.52 7.15
C GLY A 126 -12.18 10.17 7.76
N VAL A 127 -10.87 9.89 7.82
CA VAL A 127 -10.31 8.62 8.31
C VAL A 127 -9.48 8.88 9.56
N ASP A 128 -9.59 8.01 10.56
CA ASP A 128 -8.83 8.14 11.81
C ASP A 128 -7.51 7.37 11.74
N LEU A 129 -6.41 8.03 12.13
CA LEU A 129 -5.14 7.34 12.43
C LEU A 129 -5.22 6.83 13.87
N VAL A 130 -5.37 5.52 14.05
CA VAL A 130 -5.74 4.91 15.36
C VAL A 130 -4.61 4.16 16.05
N GLY A 131 -3.45 4.01 15.40
CA GLY A 131 -2.32 3.32 15.99
C GLY A 131 -1.19 3.10 15.00
N GLY A 132 -0.25 2.27 15.40
CA GLY A 132 0.96 2.07 14.62
C GLY A 132 2.06 1.35 15.38
N ASP A 133 3.19 1.23 14.70
CA ASP A 133 4.45 0.77 15.27
C ASP A 133 5.58 1.68 14.79
N THR A 134 6.66 1.78 15.56
CA THR A 134 7.84 2.55 15.14
C THR A 134 9.09 1.82 15.57
N SER A 135 9.94 1.51 14.58
CA SER A 135 11.14 0.73 14.78
C SER A 135 12.33 1.30 14.01
N SER A 136 13.52 0.88 14.39
CA SER A 136 14.75 1.25 13.71
C SER A 136 14.90 0.45 12.41
N SER A 137 15.36 1.12 11.35
CA SER A 137 15.62 0.51 10.04
C SER A 137 17.05 0.79 9.58
N ASN A 138 17.75 -0.26 9.15
CA ASN A 138 19.09 -0.14 8.55
C ASN A 138 19.03 0.26 7.06
N SER A 139 17.86 0.23 6.45
CA SER A 139 17.67 0.38 5.00
C SER A 139 17.07 1.73 4.59
N GLY A 140 16.95 2.69 5.51
CA GLY A 140 16.31 3.98 5.27
C GLY A 140 14.87 4.03 5.78
N LEU A 141 14.01 4.81 5.12
CA LEU A 141 12.60 4.97 5.49
C LEU A 141 11.75 3.83 4.92
N VAL A 142 11.03 3.15 5.81
CA VAL A 142 10.01 2.14 5.49
C VAL A 142 8.68 2.63 6.06
N ILE A 143 7.65 2.67 5.23
CA ILE A 143 6.29 3.02 5.66
C ILE A 143 5.40 1.83 5.34
N SER A 144 4.69 1.32 6.33
CA SER A 144 3.64 0.34 6.16
C SER A 144 2.34 0.94 6.68
N ILE A 145 1.32 1.00 5.85
CA ILE A 145 0.00 1.47 6.27
C ILE A 145 -0.95 0.30 6.19
N THR A 146 -1.80 0.12 7.20
CA THR A 146 -2.97 -0.75 7.08
C THR A 146 -4.21 0.12 7.07
N ALA A 147 -5.02 0.02 6.03
CA ALA A 147 -6.31 0.71 5.95
C ALA A 147 -7.45 -0.25 6.23
N ILE A 148 -8.41 0.21 7.02
CA ILE A 148 -9.61 -0.52 7.42
C ILE A 148 -10.82 0.27 6.95
N GLY A 149 -11.62 -0.35 6.10
CA GLY A 149 -12.90 0.16 5.64
C GLY A 149 -14.06 -0.76 6.01
N ALA A 150 -15.27 -0.31 5.75
CA ALA A 150 -16.47 -1.13 5.90
C ALA A 150 -17.49 -0.84 4.80
N ALA A 151 -18.25 -1.87 4.44
CA ALA A 151 -19.39 -1.79 3.55
C ALA A 151 -20.47 -2.81 3.94
N PRO A 152 -21.75 -2.57 3.57
CA PRO A 152 -22.74 -3.63 3.50
C PRO A 152 -22.25 -4.77 2.60
N LYS A 153 -22.62 -6.00 2.94
CA LYS A 153 -22.14 -7.22 2.25
C LYS A 153 -22.41 -7.18 0.74
N GLU A 154 -23.60 -6.72 0.39
CA GLU A 154 -24.12 -6.61 -0.96
C GLU A 154 -23.46 -5.49 -1.79
N GLU A 155 -22.74 -4.58 -1.14
CA GLU A 155 -22.07 -3.45 -1.79
C GLU A 155 -20.57 -3.70 -2.03
N VAL A 156 -19.96 -4.70 -1.39
CA VAL A 156 -18.56 -5.04 -1.63
C VAL A 156 -18.38 -5.56 -3.06
N VAL A 157 -17.48 -4.93 -3.81
CA VAL A 157 -17.13 -5.37 -5.18
C VAL A 157 -15.80 -6.13 -5.18
N TYR A 158 -15.66 -7.06 -6.13
CA TYR A 158 -14.48 -7.92 -6.27
C TYR A 158 -14.02 -7.93 -7.73
N ARG A 159 -12.72 -8.19 -7.94
CA ARG A 159 -12.13 -8.28 -9.29
C ARG A 159 -12.70 -9.38 -10.18
N ASN A 160 -13.39 -10.37 -9.60
CA ASN A 160 -13.96 -11.53 -10.32
C ASN A 160 -15.45 -11.39 -10.66
N GLY A 161 -16.02 -10.18 -10.57
CA GLY A 161 -17.45 -9.93 -10.82
C GLY A 161 -17.84 -9.62 -12.27
N ALA A 162 -16.87 -9.35 -13.15
CA ALA A 162 -17.13 -8.91 -14.53
C ALA A 162 -17.82 -9.97 -15.39
N ARG A 163 -18.74 -9.55 -16.27
CA ARG A 163 -19.53 -10.39 -17.17
C ARG A 163 -19.34 -10.00 -18.63
N GLU A 164 -19.72 -10.90 -19.53
CA GLU A 164 -19.78 -10.58 -20.96
C GLU A 164 -20.68 -9.35 -21.18
N HIS A 165 -20.22 -8.45 -22.04
CA HIS A 165 -20.87 -7.18 -22.38
C HIS A 165 -20.83 -6.08 -21.30
N ASP A 166 -20.14 -6.28 -20.17
CA ASP A 166 -19.85 -5.19 -19.25
C ASP A 166 -18.92 -4.14 -19.91
N LEU A 167 -19.09 -2.88 -19.53
CA LEU A 167 -18.22 -1.79 -19.98
C LEU A 167 -16.98 -1.73 -19.09
N LEU A 168 -15.81 -1.64 -19.71
CA LEU A 168 -14.58 -1.27 -19.01
C LEU A 168 -14.48 0.24 -18.95
N VAL A 169 -14.56 0.80 -17.74
CA VAL A 169 -14.49 2.24 -17.48
C VAL A 169 -13.30 2.55 -16.57
N VAL A 170 -12.75 3.75 -16.73
CA VAL A 170 -11.66 4.27 -15.89
C VAL A 170 -12.04 5.67 -15.41
N SER A 171 -11.63 6.01 -14.20
CA SER A 171 -11.82 7.34 -13.63
C SER A 171 -10.53 8.18 -13.74
N GLY A 172 -10.69 9.50 -13.83
CA GLY A 172 -9.58 10.44 -13.85
C GLY A 172 -8.66 10.33 -15.08
N ASP A 173 -7.43 10.83 -14.92
CA ASP A 173 -6.41 10.85 -15.95
C ASP A 173 -5.41 9.70 -15.77
N LEU A 174 -5.04 9.05 -16.87
CA LEU A 174 -4.06 7.97 -16.89
C LEU A 174 -2.68 8.47 -17.34
N GLY A 175 -1.61 7.93 -16.75
CA GLY A 175 -0.22 8.20 -17.15
C GLY A 175 0.45 9.42 -16.51
N GLY A 176 -0.30 10.27 -15.80
CA GLY A 176 0.26 11.46 -15.13
C GLY A 176 1.35 11.15 -14.11
N ALA A 177 1.14 10.13 -13.27
CA ALA A 177 2.15 9.69 -12.29
C ALA A 177 3.46 9.22 -12.94
N TYR A 178 3.35 8.48 -14.06
CA TYR A 178 4.52 8.02 -14.82
C TYR A 178 5.28 9.19 -15.43
N MET A 179 4.58 10.12 -16.07
CA MET A 179 5.23 11.31 -16.64
C MET A 179 5.88 12.19 -15.57
N GLY A 180 5.23 12.36 -14.41
CA GLY A 180 5.81 13.06 -13.27
C GLY A 180 7.12 12.40 -12.80
N LEU A 181 7.14 11.07 -12.67
CA LEU A 181 8.37 10.34 -12.33
C LEU A 181 9.49 10.55 -13.34
N GLN A 182 9.19 10.51 -14.65
CA GLN A 182 10.21 10.73 -15.69
C GLN A 182 10.86 12.13 -15.59
N VAL A 183 10.07 13.16 -15.26
CA VAL A 183 10.59 14.52 -15.04
C VAL A 183 11.49 14.55 -13.80
N LEU A 184 11.06 13.97 -12.67
CA LEU A 184 11.82 13.98 -11.43
C LEU A 184 13.16 13.23 -11.56
N GLU A 185 13.16 12.08 -12.23
CA GLU A 185 14.39 11.32 -12.50
C GLU A 185 15.36 12.06 -13.43
N ARG A 186 14.84 12.75 -14.45
CA ARG A 186 15.65 13.59 -15.33
C ARG A 186 16.33 14.72 -14.55
N GLU A 187 15.58 15.46 -13.74
CA GLU A 187 16.14 16.58 -12.97
C GLU A 187 17.20 16.09 -11.96
N LYS A 188 16.94 14.95 -11.32
CA LYS A 188 17.92 14.29 -10.43
C LYS A 188 19.20 13.89 -11.16
N ALA A 189 19.10 13.39 -12.39
CA ALA A 189 20.28 13.06 -13.19
C ALA A 189 21.10 14.31 -13.53
N VAL A 190 20.44 15.39 -13.97
CA VAL A 190 21.09 16.67 -14.27
C VAL A 190 21.78 17.26 -13.02
N PHE A 191 21.15 17.19 -11.86
CA PHE A 191 21.75 17.65 -10.60
C PHE A 191 23.05 16.89 -10.26
N LYS A 192 23.08 15.57 -10.46
CA LYS A 192 24.27 14.74 -10.22
C LYS A 192 25.42 15.03 -11.18
N GLU A 193 25.14 15.52 -12.38
CA GLU A 193 26.17 15.86 -13.39
C GLU A 193 26.75 17.26 -13.19
N THR A 194 26.01 18.15 -12.51
CA THR A 194 26.33 19.59 -12.43
C THR A 194 26.72 20.07 -11.02
N GLY A 195 26.44 19.29 -9.97
CA GLY A 195 26.83 19.55 -8.58
C GLY A 195 28.00 18.69 -8.11
#